data_AF-C5XZH3-F1
#
_entry.id   AF-C5XZH3-F1
#
_cell.length_a   1.000
_cell.length_b   1.000
_cell.length_c   1.000
_cell.angle_alpha   90.00
_cell.angle_beta   90.00
_cell.angle_gamma   90.00
#
_symmetry.space_group_name_H-M   'P 1'
#
loop_
_entity.id
_entity.type
_entity.pdbx_description
1 polymer ?
#
loop_
_entity_poly.entity_id
_entity_poly.type
_entity_poly.pdbx_seq_one_letter_code
_entity_poly.pdbx_strand_id
1 'polypeptide(L)'
;MATAAAAGSKRGGARGRKALVAVLDNEANISAGKAAAQAADLSASSAQKKAKRAPARTKAAVAASAVVDDVAELQGMLERLRLEKEKAEEMVRERDEVIRKKEEEIETKEKEQGRLQAELRKVQRAKEFKPTVSLPLVKSLLEKDQDADDKGKKKKGKGKAGPERKKPCPAYVLWLKDQWTEVKEENPEADFKEVSSTLGTKWKALSAEEKQPYEERYRQEKEAYLQVVGQEKREAEAMKLLEEQQMQWTAKELLDQYLKFRQEAEEEGDSKKGKRKNSKKDKDPSKPKQPMSAYFVYSQERRAALVAEKKNVPEIGKITGEEWKNMTEAQKAPYEKVARKQKEEYQKQMEVYKQKKIEEAASLEKEEEEHKKIMKQEALQLLKKKEKADNIIKKTKENRQKKKQENADPNRPKRPASSFLLFSKEARKQLLEERPGINNSSLNALISVKWKELSGEERQAWNAKAAPAMAAYKKEMEEYTKAQSSSD
;
A
#
# COMPACT_ATOMS: atom_id res chain seq x y z
N MET A 1 2.85 10.39 62.04
CA MET A 1 2.09 11.30 62.94
C MET A 1 1.20 12.19 62.09
N ALA A 2 -0.01 12.52 62.54
CA ALA A 2 -1.07 13.32 61.87
C ALA A 2 -1.53 12.78 60.48
N THR A 3 -2.74 12.26 60.18
CA THR A 3 -4.12 12.26 60.74
C THR A 3 -5.03 13.48 60.43
N ALA A 4 -5.85 13.37 59.38
CA ALA A 4 -7.26 13.83 59.19
C ALA A 4 -7.58 13.79 57.66
N ALA A 5 -8.62 13.17 57.07
CA ALA A 5 -10.03 12.86 57.42
C ALA A 5 -10.97 14.11 57.42
N ALA A 6 -12.22 14.10 56.92
CA ALA A 6 -12.99 13.19 56.02
C ALA A 6 -14.34 13.86 55.62
N ALA A 7 -15.05 13.33 54.60
CA ALA A 7 -16.45 13.67 54.17
C ALA A 7 -16.69 15.14 53.69
N GLY A 8 -17.77 15.57 52.99
CA GLY A 8 -18.99 15.00 52.38
C GLY A 8 -19.95 16.18 52.00
N SER A 9 -21.04 16.08 51.22
CA SER A 9 -21.60 15.01 50.34
C SER A 9 -22.70 15.60 49.41
N LYS A 10 -22.95 14.97 48.24
CA LYS A 10 -24.12 15.07 47.30
C LYS A 10 -24.99 16.36 47.23
N ARG A 11 -25.04 16.96 46.03
CA ARG A 11 -26.23 17.41 45.22
C ARG A 11 -25.67 18.17 43.99
N GLY A 12 -26.19 18.11 42.76
CA GLY A 12 -27.26 17.32 42.12
C GLY A 12 -27.53 17.94 40.74
N GLY A 13 -27.57 17.18 39.64
CA GLY A 13 -27.64 17.80 38.30
C GLY A 13 -27.55 16.83 37.12
N ALA A 14 -28.57 15.99 36.95
CA ALA A 14 -28.63 15.06 35.83
C ALA A 14 -29.10 15.74 34.53
N ARG A 15 -28.30 15.63 33.47
CA ARG A 15 -28.74 15.63 32.05
C ARG A 15 -27.87 14.58 31.34
N GLY A 16 -28.37 13.55 30.69
CA GLY A 16 -29.74 13.25 30.29
C GLY A 16 -29.70 12.62 28.90
N ARG A 17 -29.34 11.34 28.82
CA ARG A 17 -29.30 10.59 27.54
C ARG A 17 -30.73 10.46 26.98
N LYS A 18 -30.99 10.91 25.75
CA LYS A 18 -32.16 10.53 24.92
C LYS A 18 -31.97 11.00 23.47
N ALA A 19 -32.37 10.15 22.51
CA ALA A 19 -32.33 10.24 21.02
C ALA A 19 -31.43 9.12 20.46
N LEU A 20 -31.85 7.84 20.44
CA LEU A 20 -32.96 7.22 19.68
C LEU A 20 -32.75 7.28 18.16
N VAL A 21 -32.57 6.08 17.59
CA VAL A 21 -32.56 5.74 16.17
C VAL A 21 -33.85 6.19 15.49
N ALA A 22 -33.74 6.80 14.32
CA ALA A 22 -34.78 6.80 13.29
C ALA A 22 -34.12 6.90 11.91
N VAL A 23 -34.76 6.31 10.91
CA VAL A 23 -34.30 6.14 9.53
C VAL A 23 -35.37 6.70 8.60
N LEU A 24 -34.94 7.19 7.43
CA LEU A 24 -35.73 7.66 6.27
C LEU A 24 -36.38 9.06 6.30
N ASP A 25 -36.49 9.57 5.06
CA ASP A 25 -37.31 10.65 4.51
C ASP A 25 -37.16 12.09 5.02
N ASN A 26 -36.49 12.92 4.22
CA ASN A 26 -37.25 13.81 3.31
C ASN A 26 -36.36 14.55 2.28
N GLU A 27 -36.83 14.56 1.03
CA GLU A 27 -36.53 15.64 0.08
C GLU A 27 -37.23 16.95 0.48
N ALA A 28 -37.04 18.01 -0.32
CA ALA A 28 -37.78 19.26 -0.30
C ALA A 28 -37.60 20.18 0.92
N ASN A 29 -36.64 21.11 0.80
CA ASN A 29 -36.98 22.53 0.91
C ASN A 29 -35.95 23.47 0.27
N ILE A 30 -36.16 23.80 -1.01
CA ILE A 30 -35.88 25.15 -1.52
C ILE A 30 -37.22 25.68 -2.02
N SER A 31 -37.76 26.70 -1.34
CA SER A 31 -39.09 27.23 -1.58
C SER A 31 -39.06 28.71 -1.97
N ALA A 32 -40.19 29.14 -2.56
CA ALA A 32 -40.62 30.52 -2.78
C ALA A 32 -39.91 31.34 -3.88
N GLY A 33 -40.54 31.35 -5.05
CA GLY A 33 -40.32 32.31 -6.15
C GLY A 33 -41.53 32.41 -7.09
N LYS A 34 -42.75 32.39 -6.54
CA LYS A 34 -44.01 32.24 -7.29
C LYS A 34 -44.62 33.61 -7.63
N ALA A 35 -44.50 34.03 -8.89
CA ALA A 35 -45.25 35.16 -9.42
C ALA A 35 -46.58 34.69 -10.04
N ALA A 36 -47.69 35.32 -9.65
CA ALA A 36 -48.99 35.06 -10.23
C ALA A 36 -49.24 35.97 -11.45
N ALA A 37 -49.96 35.46 -12.45
CA ALA A 37 -50.62 36.26 -13.47
C ALA A 37 -52.09 35.84 -13.51
N GLN A 38 -52.96 36.66 -12.91
CA GLN A 38 -54.41 36.51 -13.05
C GLN A 38 -54.85 36.98 -14.44
N ALA A 39 -55.86 36.32 -14.99
CA ALA A 39 -56.60 36.84 -16.13
C ALA A 39 -57.39 38.08 -15.71
N ALA A 40 -57.40 39.10 -16.56
CA ALA A 40 -58.30 40.26 -16.46
C ALA A 40 -58.91 40.55 -17.84
N ASP A 41 -60.24 40.59 -17.86
CA ASP A 41 -61.10 40.92 -18.99
C ASP A 41 -61.08 42.44 -19.26
N LEU A 42 -61.03 42.84 -20.54
CA LEU A 42 -61.52 44.13 -21.02
C LEU A 42 -62.06 44.05 -22.46
N SER A 43 -63.37 43.81 -22.55
CA SER A 43 -64.38 44.64 -23.25
C SER A 43 -63.95 45.57 -24.42
N ALA A 44 -64.77 45.55 -25.48
CA ALA A 44 -64.60 46.32 -26.71
C ALA A 44 -64.92 47.83 -26.60
N SER A 45 -64.40 48.62 -27.55
CA SER A 45 -64.98 49.90 -27.96
C SER A 45 -64.72 50.18 -29.45
N SER A 46 -65.58 50.96 -30.08
CA SER A 46 -65.68 51.11 -31.54
C SER A 46 -65.22 52.48 -32.04
N ALA A 47 -64.61 52.52 -33.24
CA ALA A 47 -64.49 53.74 -34.03
C ALA A 47 -64.31 53.41 -35.53
N GLN A 48 -65.28 53.81 -36.37
CA GLN A 48 -65.19 53.67 -37.82
C GLN A 48 -64.43 54.84 -38.45
N LYS A 49 -63.53 54.57 -39.41
CA LYS A 49 -63.31 55.47 -40.57
C LYS A 49 -63.15 54.65 -41.86
N LYS A 50 -64.01 54.93 -42.85
CA LYS A 50 -63.98 54.31 -44.20
C LYS A 50 -62.95 54.99 -45.08
N ALA A 51 -62.13 54.23 -45.81
CA ALA A 51 -61.54 54.68 -47.07
C ALA A 51 -61.08 53.52 -48.00
N LYS A 52 -61.83 53.36 -49.10
CA LYS A 52 -61.44 52.79 -50.42
C LYS A 52 -60.87 51.35 -50.51
N ARG A 53 -61.21 50.67 -51.62
CA ARG A 53 -61.01 49.24 -51.88
C ARG A 53 -60.27 49.05 -53.21
N ALA A 54 -59.14 48.32 -53.21
CA ALA A 54 -58.48 47.71 -54.38
C ALA A 54 -57.38 46.72 -53.88
N PRO A 55 -56.93 45.73 -54.68
CA PRO A 55 -56.86 44.35 -54.20
C PRO A 55 -55.50 43.90 -53.63
N ALA A 56 -55.53 43.12 -52.54
CA ALA A 56 -54.35 42.50 -51.93
C ALA A 56 -54.60 41.04 -51.48
N ARG A 57 -55.21 40.21 -52.35
CA ARG A 57 -55.56 38.82 -52.01
C ARG A 57 -54.39 37.82 -52.09
N THR A 58 -53.19 38.28 -52.43
CA THR A 58 -51.97 37.44 -52.61
C THR A 58 -50.91 37.59 -51.52
N LYS A 59 -51.00 38.58 -50.62
CA LYS A 59 -49.99 38.75 -49.53
C LYS A 59 -50.34 37.98 -48.23
N ALA A 60 -51.62 37.75 -47.95
CA ALA A 60 -52.04 37.04 -46.74
C ALA A 60 -51.70 35.54 -46.79
N ALA A 61 -51.81 34.89 -47.95
CA ALA A 61 -51.49 33.46 -48.10
C ALA A 61 -49.97 33.19 -47.98
N VAL A 62 -49.13 34.06 -48.53
CA VAL A 62 -47.66 33.93 -48.44
C VAL A 62 -47.16 34.18 -47.02
N ALA A 63 -47.72 35.17 -46.31
CA ALA A 63 -47.41 35.41 -44.89
C ALA A 63 -47.89 34.26 -43.98
N ALA A 64 -49.05 33.67 -44.28
CA ALA A 64 -49.54 32.49 -43.55
C ALA A 64 -48.68 31.24 -43.82
N SER A 65 -48.21 31.02 -45.06
CA SER A 65 -47.23 29.96 -45.37
C SER A 65 -45.96 30.14 -44.57
N ALA A 66 -45.32 31.31 -44.66
CA ALA A 66 -44.05 31.56 -43.98
C ALA A 66 -44.12 31.36 -42.45
N VAL A 67 -45.24 31.73 -41.81
CA VAL A 67 -45.44 31.47 -40.37
C VAL A 67 -45.66 29.98 -40.06
N VAL A 68 -46.28 29.22 -40.96
CA VAL A 68 -46.40 27.76 -40.82
C VAL A 68 -45.04 27.08 -41.03
N ASP A 69 -44.25 27.56 -41.99
CA ASP A 69 -42.89 27.09 -42.27
C ASP A 69 -41.94 27.39 -41.09
N ASP A 70 -41.97 28.62 -40.55
CA ASP A 70 -41.23 29.01 -39.33
C ASP A 70 -41.61 28.16 -38.11
N VAL A 71 -42.91 27.85 -37.93
CA VAL A 71 -43.39 26.99 -36.84
C VAL A 71 -42.92 25.54 -37.02
N ALA A 72 -42.89 25.04 -38.26
CA ALA A 72 -42.36 23.70 -38.57
C ALA A 72 -40.83 23.63 -38.33
N GLU A 73 -40.07 24.67 -38.70
CA GLU A 73 -38.64 24.76 -38.39
C GLU A 73 -38.37 24.80 -36.88
N LEU A 74 -39.14 25.59 -36.12
CA LEU A 74 -39.05 25.65 -34.65
C LEU A 74 -39.43 24.32 -33.99
N GLN A 75 -40.44 23.61 -34.50
CA GLN A 75 -40.76 22.25 -34.05
C GLN A 75 -39.60 21.28 -34.32
N GLY A 76 -39.01 21.31 -35.52
CA GLY A 76 -37.84 20.51 -35.87
C GLY A 76 -36.59 20.86 -35.05
N MET A 77 -36.40 22.12 -34.67
CA MET A 77 -35.34 22.53 -33.73
C MET A 77 -35.59 22.01 -32.31
N LEU A 78 -36.83 22.07 -31.83
CA LEU A 78 -37.20 21.53 -30.52
C LEU A 78 -37.01 20.02 -30.45
N GLU A 79 -37.31 19.31 -31.54
CA GLU A 79 -37.13 17.86 -31.64
C GLU A 79 -35.65 17.47 -31.72
N ARG A 80 -34.81 18.23 -32.45
CA ARG A 80 -33.34 18.08 -32.40
C ARG A 80 -32.79 18.30 -30.98
N LEU A 81 -33.25 19.34 -30.28
CA LEU A 81 -32.82 19.61 -28.90
C LEU A 81 -33.29 18.52 -27.91
N ARG A 82 -34.46 17.89 -28.14
CA ARG A 82 -34.90 16.72 -27.37
C ARG A 82 -33.98 15.52 -27.60
N LEU A 83 -33.66 15.21 -28.85
CA LEU A 83 -32.74 14.11 -29.20
C LEU A 83 -31.31 14.34 -28.71
N GLU A 84 -30.82 15.59 -28.72
CA GLU A 84 -29.52 15.95 -28.13
C GLU A 84 -29.52 15.81 -26.60
N LYS A 85 -30.62 16.20 -25.94
CA LYS A 85 -30.80 16.01 -24.49
C LYS A 85 -30.84 14.52 -24.14
N GLU A 86 -31.62 13.72 -24.87
CA GLU A 86 -31.76 12.28 -24.66
C GLU A 86 -30.41 11.56 -24.79
N LYS A 87 -29.63 11.85 -25.84
CA LYS A 87 -28.26 11.34 -26.00
C LYS A 87 -27.31 11.80 -24.88
N ALA A 88 -27.48 13.01 -24.36
CA ALA A 88 -26.69 13.49 -23.24
C ALA A 88 -27.06 12.78 -21.92
N GLU A 89 -28.34 12.51 -21.70
CA GLU A 89 -28.84 11.73 -20.55
C GLU A 89 -28.41 10.26 -20.64
N GLU A 90 -28.40 9.67 -21.84
CA GLU A 90 -27.89 8.32 -22.09
C GLU A 90 -26.37 8.21 -21.83
N MET A 91 -25.55 9.16 -22.33
CA MET A 91 -24.11 9.21 -22.02
C MET A 91 -23.79 9.41 -20.53
N VAL A 92 -24.67 10.09 -19.77
CA VAL A 92 -24.53 10.19 -18.30
C VAL A 92 -24.88 8.85 -17.66
N ARG A 93 -25.99 8.23 -18.08
CA ARG A 93 -26.42 6.91 -17.59
C ARG A 93 -25.36 5.83 -17.81
N GLU A 94 -24.74 5.78 -19.00
CA GLU A 94 -23.64 4.83 -19.28
C GLU A 94 -22.44 5.04 -18.34
N ARG A 95 -22.09 6.30 -18.03
CA ARG A 95 -21.01 6.63 -17.09
C ARG A 95 -21.36 6.21 -15.68
N ASP A 96 -22.59 6.47 -15.23
CA ASP A 96 -23.06 6.08 -13.90
C ASP A 96 -23.13 4.54 -13.77
N GLU A 97 -23.52 3.82 -14.83
CA GLU A 97 -23.48 2.36 -14.85
C GLU A 97 -22.04 1.79 -14.81
N VAL A 98 -21.07 2.48 -15.43
CA VAL A 98 -19.63 2.13 -15.34
C VAL A 98 -19.07 2.45 -13.95
N ILE A 99 -19.47 3.56 -13.33
CA ILE A 99 -19.10 3.92 -11.95
C ILE A 99 -19.64 2.86 -10.99
N ARG A 100 -20.94 2.53 -11.06
CA ARG A 100 -21.56 1.50 -10.22
C ARG A 100 -20.86 0.14 -10.34
N LYS A 101 -20.53 -0.30 -11.56
CA LYS A 101 -19.77 -1.56 -11.77
C LYS A 101 -18.38 -1.53 -11.10
N LYS A 102 -17.70 -0.37 -11.11
CA LYS A 102 -16.42 -0.20 -10.40
C LYS A 102 -16.59 -0.15 -8.89
N GLU A 103 -17.67 0.45 -8.38
CA GLU A 103 -18.00 0.44 -6.94
C GLU A 103 -18.30 -0.97 -6.45
N GLU A 104 -19.06 -1.77 -7.20
CA GLU A 104 -19.28 -3.21 -6.94
C GLU A 104 -17.97 -4.02 -6.97
N GLU A 105 -17.05 -3.72 -7.89
CA GLU A 105 -15.71 -4.33 -7.97
C GLU A 105 -14.80 -3.91 -6.79
N ILE A 106 -14.95 -2.69 -6.27
CA ILE A 106 -14.24 -2.22 -5.08
C ILE A 106 -14.81 -2.90 -3.83
N GLU A 107 -16.13 -2.92 -3.66
CA GLU A 107 -16.80 -3.51 -2.49
C GLU A 107 -16.52 -5.03 -2.37
N THR A 108 -16.44 -5.74 -3.49
CA THR A 108 -16.03 -7.16 -3.52
C THR A 108 -14.57 -7.34 -3.10
N LYS A 109 -13.64 -6.51 -3.58
CA LYS A 109 -12.22 -6.52 -3.15
C LYS A 109 -12.06 -6.16 -1.67
N GLU A 110 -12.85 -5.23 -1.14
CA GLU A 110 -12.86 -4.89 0.29
C GLU A 110 -13.37 -6.07 1.14
N LYS A 111 -14.42 -6.77 0.69
CA LYS A 111 -14.92 -8.01 1.33
C LYS A 111 -13.85 -9.12 1.32
N GLU A 112 -13.09 -9.26 0.23
CA GLU A 112 -11.96 -10.20 0.16
C GLU A 112 -10.80 -9.81 1.08
N GLN A 113 -10.39 -8.53 1.10
CA GLN A 113 -9.38 -8.05 2.05
C GLN A 113 -9.82 -8.25 3.50
N GLY A 114 -11.09 -8.01 3.82
CA GLY A 114 -11.67 -8.28 5.13
C GLY A 114 -11.61 -9.76 5.52
N ARG A 115 -11.90 -10.67 4.58
CA ARG A 115 -11.72 -12.13 4.77
C ARG A 115 -10.26 -12.50 5.01
N LEU A 116 -9.34 -12.02 4.18
CA LEU A 116 -7.91 -12.28 4.30
C LEU A 116 -7.34 -11.73 5.63
N GLN A 117 -7.78 -10.56 6.07
CA GLN A 117 -7.40 -10.00 7.36
C GLN A 117 -7.99 -10.80 8.54
N ALA A 118 -9.21 -11.34 8.40
CA ALA A 118 -9.79 -12.24 9.39
C ALA A 118 -9.04 -13.57 9.47
N GLU A 119 -8.66 -14.18 8.34
CA GLU A 119 -7.81 -15.38 8.31
C GLU A 119 -6.42 -15.11 8.89
N LEU A 120 -5.78 -13.98 8.56
CA LEU A 120 -4.51 -13.58 9.16
C LEU A 120 -4.62 -13.47 10.69
N ARG A 121 -5.71 -12.88 11.21
CA ARG A 121 -6.00 -12.81 12.65
C ARG A 121 -6.34 -14.17 13.28
N LYS A 122 -6.84 -15.15 12.51
CA LYS A 122 -7.02 -16.55 12.98
C LYS A 122 -5.66 -17.25 13.06
N VAL A 123 -4.81 -17.13 12.03
CA VAL A 123 -3.47 -17.72 11.99
C VAL A 123 -2.57 -17.11 13.06
N GLN A 124 -2.62 -15.79 13.29
CA GLN A 124 -1.93 -15.12 14.41
C GLN A 124 -2.42 -15.67 15.75
N ARG A 125 -3.75 -15.75 15.97
CA ARG A 125 -4.30 -16.34 17.20
C ARG A 125 -3.93 -17.82 17.37
N ALA A 126 -3.89 -18.62 16.31
CA ALA A 126 -3.44 -20.01 16.37
C ALA A 126 -1.95 -20.16 16.71
N LYS A 127 -1.12 -19.18 16.29
CA LYS A 127 0.32 -19.11 16.60
C LYS A 127 0.59 -18.57 18.01
N GLU A 128 -0.31 -17.74 18.55
CA GLU A 128 -0.27 -17.22 19.92
C GLU A 128 -0.96 -18.14 20.93
N PHE A 129 -1.86 -19.02 20.46
CA PHE A 129 -2.53 -20.04 21.25
C PHE A 129 -1.51 -21.09 21.72
N LYS A 130 -1.06 -20.94 22.96
CA LYS A 130 -0.34 -21.98 23.70
C LYS A 130 -1.38 -22.81 24.46
N PRO A 131 -1.66 -24.06 24.06
CA PRO A 131 -2.66 -24.87 24.73
C PRO A 131 -2.11 -25.31 26.11
N THR A 132 -2.49 -24.61 27.17
CA THR A 132 -2.19 -25.03 28.55
C THR A 132 -3.25 -26.04 29.00
N VAL A 133 -3.21 -27.24 28.43
CA VAL A 133 -3.89 -28.42 28.96
C VAL A 133 -2.94 -29.62 28.88
N SER A 134 -2.38 -29.99 30.02
CA SER A 134 -1.62 -31.23 30.18
C SER A 134 -2.58 -32.42 30.18
N LEU A 135 -2.66 -33.13 29.05
CA LEU A 135 -3.33 -34.43 28.95
C LEU A 135 -2.35 -35.48 28.39
N PRO A 136 -1.96 -36.50 29.18
CA PRO A 136 -0.85 -37.38 28.85
C PRO A 136 -1.31 -38.64 28.07
N LEU A 137 -1.61 -38.52 26.77
CA LEU A 137 -1.97 -39.72 25.97
C LEU A 137 -1.64 -39.67 24.46
N VAL A 138 -0.50 -39.11 24.04
CA VAL A 138 0.06 -39.40 22.69
C VAL A 138 1.60 -39.49 22.74
N LYS A 139 2.13 -40.50 23.45
CA LYS A 139 3.58 -40.80 23.46
C LYS A 139 3.93 -42.26 23.09
N SER A 140 2.96 -43.03 22.62
CA SER A 140 3.12 -44.47 22.35
C SER A 140 3.54 -44.83 20.91
N LEU A 141 3.42 -43.91 19.96
CA LEU A 141 3.55 -44.22 18.52
C LEU A 141 4.74 -43.59 17.79
N LEU A 142 5.68 -42.95 18.49
CA LEU A 142 6.81 -42.25 17.87
C LEU A 142 8.16 -42.39 18.60
N GLU A 143 8.33 -43.43 19.43
CA GLU A 143 9.57 -43.73 20.17
C GLU A 143 10.16 -45.11 19.80
N LYS A 144 10.12 -45.50 18.51
CA LYS A 144 10.63 -46.81 18.04
C LYS A 144 11.64 -46.83 16.89
N ASP A 145 12.08 -45.66 16.41
CA ASP A 145 13.05 -45.52 15.31
C ASP A 145 14.33 -44.72 15.72
N GLN A 146 14.83 -44.89 16.95
CA GLN A 146 16.01 -44.15 17.43
C GLN A 146 17.16 -44.98 18.04
N ASP A 147 17.09 -46.32 18.01
CA ASP A 147 18.15 -47.21 18.51
C ASP A 147 18.63 -48.21 17.43
N ALA A 148 19.34 -47.74 16.39
CA ALA A 148 20.22 -48.56 15.54
C ALA A 148 21.02 -47.73 14.50
N ASP A 149 21.97 -46.88 14.91
CA ASP A 149 23.03 -46.43 13.97
C ASP A 149 24.33 -45.95 14.68
N ASP A 150 24.88 -46.79 15.57
CA ASP A 150 26.31 -46.75 15.90
C ASP A 150 27.08 -47.82 15.10
N LYS A 151 27.54 -47.43 13.91
CA LYS A 151 28.77 -47.93 13.25
C LYS A 151 29.07 -47.11 11.99
N GLY A 152 29.98 -46.16 12.12
CA GLY A 152 30.20 -45.15 11.10
C GLY A 152 30.78 -45.63 9.76
N LYS A 153 30.42 -44.93 8.68
CA LYS A 153 31.26 -44.80 7.48
C LYS A 153 31.14 -43.41 6.85
N LYS A 154 32.20 -42.60 6.99
CA LYS A 154 32.36 -41.30 6.32
C LYS A 154 32.16 -41.47 4.80
N LYS A 155 31.22 -40.74 4.18
CA LYS A 155 31.27 -40.46 2.72
C LYS A 155 30.94 -38.99 2.45
N LYS A 156 31.83 -38.34 1.68
CA LYS A 156 31.85 -36.89 1.47
C LYS A 156 30.70 -36.39 0.58
N GLY A 157 30.02 -35.34 1.05
CA GLY A 157 29.73 -34.14 0.26
C GLY A 157 28.59 -34.15 -0.77
N LYS A 158 27.51 -33.42 -0.44
CA LYS A 158 26.99 -32.30 -1.27
C LYS A 158 26.14 -31.35 -0.41
N GLY A 159 25.92 -30.14 -0.91
CA GLY A 159 25.45 -29.01 -0.11
C GLY A 159 24.00 -29.09 0.37
N LYS A 160 23.67 -28.25 1.36
CA LYS A 160 22.31 -28.07 1.90
C LYS A 160 21.35 -27.53 0.83
N ALA A 161 20.53 -28.40 0.25
CA ALA A 161 19.13 -28.08 0.02
C ALA A 161 18.33 -28.27 1.34
N GLY A 162 17.04 -27.96 1.33
CA GLY A 162 16.14 -28.32 2.45
C GLY A 162 15.95 -29.84 2.58
N PRO A 163 15.00 -30.31 3.42
CA PRO A 163 14.61 -31.71 3.45
C PRO A 163 13.83 -32.07 2.18
N GLU A 164 14.54 -32.19 1.07
CA GLU A 164 14.02 -32.65 -0.21
C GLU A 164 13.45 -34.06 0.00
N ARG A 165 12.17 -34.26 -0.36
CA ARG A 165 11.48 -35.55 -0.22
C ARG A 165 12.36 -36.64 -0.85
N LYS A 166 12.65 -37.72 -0.11
CA LYS A 166 13.41 -38.84 -0.67
C LYS A 166 12.58 -39.44 -1.81
N LYS A 167 13.22 -39.68 -2.95
CA LYS A 167 12.57 -40.35 -4.09
C LYS A 167 12.16 -41.78 -3.68
N PRO A 168 11.01 -42.28 -4.17
CA PRO A 168 10.55 -43.62 -3.83
C PRO A 168 11.51 -44.70 -4.34
N CYS A 169 11.57 -45.80 -3.59
CA CYS A 169 12.49 -46.89 -3.85
C CYS A 169 12.05 -47.68 -5.11
N PRO A 170 12.94 -47.96 -6.07
CA PRO A 170 12.61 -48.82 -7.21
C PRO A 170 12.10 -50.20 -6.79
N ALA A 171 11.26 -50.82 -7.62
CA ALA A 171 10.63 -52.13 -7.38
C ALA A 171 11.57 -53.20 -6.78
N TYR A 172 12.77 -53.35 -7.37
CA TYR A 172 13.80 -54.28 -6.86
C TYR A 172 14.22 -53.99 -5.41
N VAL A 173 14.31 -52.72 -5.01
CA VAL A 173 14.72 -52.32 -3.65
C VAL A 173 13.58 -52.56 -2.65
N LEU A 174 12.33 -52.38 -3.06
CA LEU A 174 11.16 -52.75 -2.27
C LEU A 174 11.12 -54.26 -2.03
N TRP A 175 11.23 -55.05 -3.10
CA TRP A 175 11.31 -56.52 -3.03
C TRP A 175 12.49 -57.00 -2.18
N LEU A 176 13.68 -56.45 -2.41
CA LEU A 176 14.88 -56.81 -1.66
C LEU A 176 14.66 -56.56 -0.17
N LYS A 177 14.04 -55.44 0.21
CA LYS A 177 13.75 -55.11 1.62
C LYS A 177 12.76 -56.10 2.25
N ASP A 178 11.70 -56.45 1.54
CA ASP A 178 10.66 -57.37 2.04
C ASP A 178 11.21 -58.82 2.17
N GLN A 179 12.10 -59.24 1.26
CA GLN A 179 12.85 -60.50 1.38
C GLN A 179 13.94 -60.48 2.47
N TRP A 180 14.56 -59.33 2.75
CA TRP A 180 15.50 -59.18 3.86
C TRP A 180 14.82 -59.34 5.22
N THR A 181 13.57 -58.89 5.35
CA THR A 181 12.79 -59.12 6.57
C THR A 181 12.47 -60.60 6.75
N GLU A 182 12.03 -61.29 5.70
CA GLU A 182 11.75 -62.74 5.70
C GLU A 182 13.00 -63.56 6.07
N VAL A 183 14.14 -63.34 5.38
CA VAL A 183 15.39 -64.07 5.68
C VAL A 183 15.93 -63.77 7.09
N LYS A 184 15.68 -62.58 7.64
CA LYS A 184 16.09 -62.23 9.01
C LYS A 184 15.20 -62.86 10.09
N GLU A 185 13.92 -63.09 9.79
CA GLU A 185 13.01 -63.84 10.66
C GLU A 185 13.34 -65.34 10.65
N GLU A 186 13.73 -65.90 9.50
CA GLU A 186 14.14 -67.31 9.40
C GLU A 186 15.57 -67.59 9.90
N ASN A 187 16.53 -66.68 9.66
CA ASN A 187 17.95 -66.89 9.93
C ASN A 187 18.63 -65.64 10.54
N PRO A 188 18.55 -65.43 11.88
CA PRO A 188 19.07 -64.24 12.55
C PRO A 188 20.58 -63.99 12.44
N GLU A 189 21.39 -65.01 12.11
CA GLU A 189 22.86 -64.91 11.96
C GLU A 189 23.35 -64.97 10.50
N ALA A 190 22.47 -64.95 9.49
CA ALA A 190 22.89 -65.09 8.09
C ALA A 190 23.78 -63.92 7.61
N ASP A 191 24.92 -64.22 6.95
CA ASP A 191 25.84 -63.19 6.47
C ASP A 191 25.21 -62.31 5.39
N PHE A 192 25.44 -61.00 5.52
CA PHE A 192 24.80 -59.99 4.67
C PHE A 192 25.15 -60.17 3.17
N LYS A 193 26.37 -60.62 2.88
CA LYS A 193 26.92 -60.66 1.52
C LYS A 193 26.39 -61.86 0.74
N GLU A 194 26.23 -62.99 1.41
CA GLU A 194 25.71 -64.23 0.81
C GLU A 194 24.21 -64.12 0.55
N VAL A 195 23.44 -63.62 1.52
CA VAL A 195 22.00 -63.35 1.35
C VAL A 195 21.76 -62.29 0.26
N SER A 196 22.53 -61.21 0.21
CA SER A 196 22.38 -60.23 -0.88
C SER A 196 22.64 -60.83 -2.27
N SER A 197 23.54 -61.82 -2.38
CA SER A 197 23.87 -62.49 -3.63
C SER A 197 22.73 -63.42 -4.08
N THR A 198 22.22 -64.24 -3.16
CA THR A 198 21.12 -65.18 -3.43
C THR A 198 19.79 -64.47 -3.67
N LEU A 199 19.51 -63.34 -3.01
CA LEU A 199 18.38 -62.49 -3.36
C LEU A 199 18.56 -61.85 -4.74
N GLY A 200 19.78 -61.42 -5.10
CA GLY A 200 20.08 -60.90 -6.43
C GLY A 200 19.88 -61.90 -7.58
N THR A 201 20.11 -63.20 -7.34
CA THR A 201 19.81 -64.26 -8.32
C THR A 201 18.33 -64.64 -8.31
N LYS A 202 17.68 -64.75 -7.13
CA LYS A 202 16.23 -64.96 -7.01
C LYS A 202 15.45 -63.89 -7.80
N TRP A 203 15.75 -62.59 -7.64
CA TRP A 203 15.06 -61.54 -8.41
C TRP A 203 15.20 -61.70 -9.93
N LYS A 204 16.34 -62.19 -10.42
CA LYS A 204 16.50 -62.46 -11.85
C LYS A 204 15.69 -63.65 -12.32
N ALA A 205 15.56 -64.69 -11.48
CA ALA A 205 14.80 -65.90 -11.76
C ALA A 205 13.27 -65.75 -11.58
N LEU A 206 12.80 -64.81 -10.74
CA LEU A 206 11.37 -64.53 -10.56
C LEU A 206 10.68 -64.22 -11.90
N SER A 207 9.45 -64.69 -12.05
CA SER A 207 8.59 -64.43 -13.19
C SER A 207 8.26 -62.93 -13.32
N ALA A 208 7.74 -62.52 -14.49
CA ALA A 208 7.23 -61.17 -14.66
C ALA A 208 6.03 -60.89 -13.74
N GLU A 209 5.23 -61.91 -13.43
CA GLU A 209 4.02 -61.86 -12.60
C GLU A 209 4.36 -61.58 -11.14
N GLU A 210 5.39 -62.21 -10.58
CA GLU A 210 5.87 -61.95 -9.20
C GLU A 210 6.54 -60.57 -9.05
N LYS A 211 7.00 -59.98 -10.16
CA LYS A 211 7.54 -58.60 -10.20
C LYS A 211 6.46 -57.54 -10.29
N GLN A 212 5.31 -57.84 -10.91
CA GLN A 212 4.23 -56.86 -11.11
C GLN A 212 3.79 -56.14 -9.83
N PRO A 213 3.57 -56.79 -8.67
CA PRO A 213 3.16 -56.09 -7.44
C PRO A 213 4.16 -55.03 -6.98
N TYR A 214 5.46 -55.28 -7.16
CA TYR A 214 6.52 -54.35 -6.76
C TYR A 214 6.73 -53.23 -7.78
N GLU A 215 6.55 -53.52 -9.07
CA GLU A 215 6.54 -52.51 -10.14
C GLU A 215 5.34 -51.57 -10.04
N GLU A 216 4.16 -52.11 -9.74
CA GLU A 216 2.93 -51.35 -9.48
C GLU A 216 3.07 -50.49 -8.22
N ARG A 217 3.54 -51.06 -7.10
CA ARG A 217 3.79 -50.32 -5.84
C ARG A 217 4.78 -49.17 -6.07
N TYR A 218 5.87 -49.40 -6.81
CA TYR A 218 6.81 -48.34 -7.18
C TYR A 218 6.17 -47.29 -8.10
N ARG A 219 5.32 -47.67 -9.06
CA ARG A 219 4.61 -46.72 -9.92
C ARG A 219 3.69 -45.82 -9.09
N GLN A 220 2.89 -46.38 -8.20
CA GLN A 220 1.99 -45.64 -7.31
C GLN A 220 2.77 -44.71 -6.36
N GLU A 221 3.85 -45.19 -5.73
CA GLU A 221 4.68 -44.36 -4.85
C GLU A 221 5.39 -43.21 -5.61
N LYS A 222 5.80 -43.47 -6.86
CA LYS A 222 6.37 -42.47 -7.79
C LYS A 222 5.34 -41.42 -8.23
N GLU A 223 4.12 -41.83 -8.52
CA GLU A 223 3.03 -40.91 -8.88
C GLU A 223 2.62 -40.05 -7.69
N ALA A 224 2.45 -40.64 -6.50
CA ALA A 224 2.20 -39.93 -5.25
C ALA A 224 3.32 -38.93 -4.93
N TYR A 225 4.60 -39.34 -5.06
CA TYR A 225 5.76 -38.45 -4.91
C TYR A 225 5.71 -37.26 -5.87
N LEU A 226 5.39 -37.49 -7.15
CA LEU A 226 5.29 -36.42 -8.16
C LEU A 226 4.13 -35.46 -7.87
N GLN A 227 2.99 -35.96 -7.39
CA GLN A 227 1.86 -35.12 -6.98
C GLN A 227 2.23 -34.25 -5.77
N VAL A 228 2.84 -34.82 -4.72
CA VAL A 228 3.29 -34.07 -3.54
C VAL A 228 4.32 -33.01 -3.91
N VAL A 229 5.35 -33.35 -4.69
CA VAL A 229 6.35 -32.37 -5.15
C VAL A 229 5.73 -31.31 -6.05
N GLY A 230 4.73 -31.65 -6.86
CA GLY A 230 3.97 -30.70 -7.68
C GLY A 230 3.05 -29.78 -6.85
N GLN A 231 2.59 -30.22 -5.69
CA GLN A 231 1.87 -29.40 -4.73
C GLN A 231 2.83 -28.49 -3.95
N GLU A 232 3.91 -29.04 -3.37
CA GLU A 232 4.92 -28.27 -2.62
C GLU A 232 5.53 -27.13 -3.46
N LYS A 233 5.71 -27.34 -4.78
CA LYS A 233 6.14 -26.28 -5.70
C LYS A 233 5.12 -25.16 -5.87
N ARG A 234 3.83 -25.49 -6.05
CA ARG A 234 2.75 -24.51 -6.17
C ARG A 234 2.55 -23.73 -4.86
N GLU A 235 2.66 -24.40 -3.72
CA GLU A 235 2.60 -23.76 -2.40
C GLU A 235 3.79 -22.82 -2.17
N ALA A 236 5.00 -23.23 -2.56
CA ALA A 236 6.19 -22.36 -2.49
C ALA A 236 6.08 -21.12 -3.40
N GLU A 237 5.53 -21.28 -4.61
CA GLU A 237 5.27 -20.17 -5.53
C GLU A 237 4.18 -19.22 -5.00
N ALA A 238 3.09 -19.76 -4.45
CA ALA A 238 2.03 -18.98 -3.81
C ALA A 238 2.54 -18.21 -2.58
N MET A 239 3.38 -18.84 -1.74
CA MET A 239 4.02 -18.20 -0.60
C MET A 239 4.96 -17.06 -1.03
N LYS A 240 5.74 -17.25 -2.10
CA LYS A 240 6.60 -16.21 -2.67
C LYS A 240 5.79 -15.04 -3.21
N LEU A 241 4.66 -15.30 -3.88
CA LEU A 241 3.76 -14.26 -4.38
C LEU A 241 3.10 -13.47 -3.24
N LEU A 242 2.74 -14.15 -2.14
CA LEU A 242 2.21 -13.51 -0.93
C LEU A 242 3.26 -12.62 -0.25
N GLU A 243 4.51 -13.08 -0.14
CA GLU A 243 5.62 -12.28 0.37
C GLU A 243 5.87 -11.05 -0.52
N GLU A 244 5.84 -11.21 -1.84
CA GLU A 244 5.94 -10.08 -2.78
C GLU A 244 4.76 -9.10 -2.65
N GLN A 245 3.52 -9.56 -2.46
CA GLN A 245 2.38 -8.69 -2.19
C GLN A 245 2.54 -7.92 -0.86
N GLN A 246 2.97 -8.58 0.21
CA GLN A 246 3.23 -7.90 1.51
C GLN A 246 4.32 -6.84 1.37
N MET A 247 5.36 -7.12 0.58
CA MET A 247 6.44 -6.18 0.26
C MET A 247 5.95 -4.99 -0.56
N GLN A 248 5.06 -5.20 -1.54
CA GLN A 248 4.44 -4.11 -2.29
C GLN A 248 3.46 -3.29 -1.44
N TRP A 249 2.70 -3.93 -0.56
CA TRP A 249 1.77 -3.26 0.36
C TRP A 249 2.50 -2.38 1.38
N THR A 250 3.53 -2.91 2.05
CA THR A 250 4.38 -2.12 2.96
C THR A 250 5.14 -1.00 2.27
N ALA A 251 5.60 -1.21 1.02
CA ALA A 251 6.19 -0.13 0.23
C ALA A 251 5.17 0.96 -0.16
N LYS A 252 3.90 0.60 -0.41
CA LYS A 252 2.82 1.57 -0.65
C LYS A 252 2.46 2.34 0.61
N GLU A 253 2.32 1.67 1.75
CA GLU A 253 2.04 2.30 3.05
C GLU A 253 3.15 3.29 3.46
N LEU A 254 4.42 2.92 3.25
CA LEU A 254 5.56 3.82 3.48
C LEU A 254 5.58 5.02 2.53
N LEU A 255 5.20 4.84 1.27
CA LEU A 255 5.06 5.94 0.30
C LEU A 255 3.93 6.89 0.70
N ASP A 256 2.79 6.36 1.15
CA ASP A 256 1.64 7.14 1.62
C ASP A 256 2.00 7.94 2.89
N GLN A 257 2.68 7.31 3.85
CA GLN A 257 3.21 7.99 5.03
C GLN A 257 4.19 9.12 4.67
N TYR A 258 5.05 8.92 3.67
CA TYR A 258 5.98 9.95 3.19
C TYR A 258 5.26 11.09 2.45
N LEU A 259 4.28 10.78 1.60
CA LEU A 259 3.48 11.79 0.91
C LEU A 259 2.69 12.64 1.90
N LYS A 260 2.10 12.00 2.92
CA LYS A 260 1.40 12.67 4.02
C LYS A 260 2.35 13.57 4.82
N PHE A 261 3.53 13.09 5.19
CA PHE A 261 4.55 13.91 5.86
C PHE A 261 4.99 15.12 5.01
N ARG A 262 5.11 14.96 3.68
CA ARG A 262 5.41 16.06 2.77
C ARG A 262 4.26 17.08 2.71
N GLN A 263 3.02 16.61 2.61
CA GLN A 263 1.82 17.46 2.63
C GLN A 263 1.69 18.22 3.95
N GLU A 264 1.89 17.56 5.10
CA GLU A 264 1.90 18.20 6.42
C GLU A 264 2.99 19.29 6.52
N ALA A 265 4.19 19.05 5.97
CA ALA A 265 5.26 20.04 5.92
C ALA A 265 4.97 21.22 4.95
N GLU A 266 4.28 20.97 3.83
CA GLU A 266 3.83 22.00 2.90
C GLU A 266 2.67 22.82 3.49
N GLU A 267 1.72 22.21 4.22
CA GLU A 267 0.65 22.88 4.95
C GLU A 267 1.16 23.70 6.15
N GLU A 268 2.17 23.23 6.90
CA GLU A 268 2.87 24.05 7.90
C GLU A 268 3.63 25.24 7.27
N GLY A 269 4.10 25.08 6.03
CA GLY A 269 4.73 26.14 5.24
C GLY A 269 3.73 27.18 4.72
N ASP A 270 2.58 26.73 4.21
CA ASP A 270 1.57 27.60 3.61
C ASP A 270 0.64 28.26 4.64
N SER A 271 0.36 27.60 5.77
CA SER A 271 -0.39 28.21 6.88
C SER A 271 0.30 29.46 7.46
N LYS A 272 1.62 29.62 7.30
CA LYS A 272 2.37 30.86 7.58
C LYS A 272 2.26 31.94 6.50
N LYS A 273 1.79 31.63 5.29
CA LYS A 273 1.58 32.57 4.16
C LYS A 273 0.11 32.86 3.84
N GLY A 274 -0.82 31.95 4.15
CA GLY A 274 -2.22 32.01 3.74
C GLY A 274 -3.04 33.18 4.29
N LYS A 275 -2.58 33.87 5.35
CA LYS A 275 -3.34 34.96 5.99
C LYS A 275 -3.24 36.33 5.29
N ARG A 276 -3.04 36.37 3.96
CA ARG A 276 -3.06 37.64 3.18
C ARG A 276 -3.22 37.51 1.65
N LYS A 277 -4.19 36.73 1.14
CA LYS A 277 -4.70 36.88 -0.25
C LYS A 277 -6.06 36.21 -0.50
N ASN A 278 -7.14 36.93 -0.19
CA ASN A 278 -8.46 36.64 -0.78
C ASN A 278 -9.06 37.94 -1.31
N SER A 279 -8.89 38.22 -2.61
CA SER A 279 -9.66 39.22 -3.39
C SER A 279 -9.21 39.43 -4.85
N LYS A 280 -8.79 38.37 -5.55
CA LYS A 280 -8.96 38.24 -7.01
C LYS A 280 -8.73 36.79 -7.41
N LYS A 281 -9.73 36.18 -8.06
CA LYS A 281 -9.49 34.97 -8.85
C LYS A 281 -8.53 35.39 -9.97
N ASP A 282 -7.31 34.87 -9.95
CA ASP A 282 -6.39 35.01 -11.07
C ASP A 282 -7.03 34.35 -12.29
N LYS A 283 -7.56 35.19 -13.17
CA LYS A 283 -8.12 34.78 -14.45
C LYS A 283 -6.92 34.50 -15.32
N ASP A 284 -6.72 33.23 -15.69
CA ASP A 284 -5.59 32.76 -16.51
C ASP A 284 -5.28 33.79 -17.61
N PRO A 285 -4.10 34.44 -17.58
CA PRO A 285 -3.74 35.48 -18.53
C PRO A 285 -3.79 35.01 -20.00
N SER A 286 -3.70 33.70 -20.22
CA SER A 286 -3.71 33.05 -21.53
C SER A 286 -5.12 32.77 -22.05
N LYS A 287 -6.16 32.92 -21.22
CA LYS A 287 -7.54 32.64 -21.63
C LYS A 287 -8.03 33.70 -22.62
N PRO A 288 -8.45 33.32 -23.85
CA PRO A 288 -9.02 34.26 -24.81
C PRO A 288 -10.18 35.07 -24.23
N LYS A 289 -10.23 36.37 -24.56
CA LYS A 289 -11.30 37.28 -24.13
C LYS A 289 -12.50 37.15 -25.05
N GLN A 290 -13.72 37.24 -24.50
CA GLN A 290 -14.94 37.18 -25.29
C GLN A 290 -14.99 38.27 -26.38
N PRO A 291 -15.51 37.94 -27.57
CA PRO A 291 -15.61 38.85 -28.71
C PRO A 291 -16.69 39.90 -28.46
N MET A 292 -16.60 41.03 -29.14
CA MET A 292 -17.59 42.10 -29.01
C MET A 292 -18.82 41.82 -29.87
N SER A 293 -20.02 42.04 -29.31
CA SER A 293 -21.27 42.00 -30.08
C SER A 293 -21.34 43.15 -31.09
N ALA A 294 -22.15 43.02 -32.14
CA ALA A 294 -22.27 43.98 -33.24
C ALA A 294 -22.50 45.43 -32.74
N TYR A 295 -23.36 45.61 -31.73
CA TYR A 295 -23.57 46.90 -31.08
C TYR A 295 -22.29 47.46 -30.44
N PHE A 296 -21.45 46.63 -29.81
CA PHE A 296 -20.20 47.08 -29.19
C PHE A 296 -19.11 47.41 -30.21
N VAL A 297 -19.09 46.71 -31.35
CA VAL A 297 -18.21 47.06 -32.49
C VAL A 297 -18.59 48.45 -33.02
N TYR A 298 -19.85 48.65 -33.38
CA TYR A 298 -20.39 49.96 -33.77
C TYR A 298 -20.16 51.03 -32.68
N SER A 299 -20.41 50.69 -31.43
CA SER A 299 -20.28 51.61 -30.30
C SER A 299 -18.83 52.02 -30.03
N GLN A 300 -17.82 51.22 -30.36
CA GLN A 300 -16.43 51.67 -30.30
C GLN A 300 -16.14 52.75 -31.35
N GLU A 301 -16.51 52.48 -32.60
CA GLU A 301 -16.29 53.40 -33.73
C GLU A 301 -17.03 54.72 -33.49
N ARG A 302 -18.31 54.64 -33.07
CA ARG A 302 -19.11 55.83 -32.77
C ARG A 302 -18.66 56.56 -31.50
N ARG A 303 -18.20 55.84 -30.46
CA ARG A 303 -17.60 56.45 -29.26
C ARG A 303 -16.31 57.20 -29.61
N ALA A 304 -15.46 56.67 -30.48
CA ALA A 304 -14.24 57.35 -30.90
C ALA A 304 -14.55 58.71 -31.57
N ALA A 305 -15.51 58.74 -32.48
CA ALA A 305 -15.99 59.98 -33.09
C ALA A 305 -16.58 60.96 -32.06
N LEU A 306 -17.49 60.50 -31.19
CA LEU A 306 -18.15 61.37 -30.21
C LEU A 306 -17.22 61.86 -29.08
N VAL A 307 -16.15 61.12 -28.76
CA VAL A 307 -15.06 61.59 -27.86
C VAL A 307 -14.22 62.68 -28.54
N ALA A 308 -13.95 62.57 -29.84
CA ALA A 308 -13.27 63.63 -30.60
C ALA A 308 -14.12 64.93 -30.65
N GLU A 309 -15.45 64.79 -30.69
CA GLU A 309 -16.42 65.88 -30.52
C GLU A 309 -16.54 66.41 -29.06
N LYS A 310 -15.71 65.92 -28.12
CA LYS A 310 -15.68 66.30 -26.68
C LYS A 310 -16.98 66.08 -25.89
N LYS A 311 -17.84 65.14 -26.32
CA LYS A 311 -19.08 64.80 -25.60
C LYS A 311 -18.79 63.97 -24.34
N ASN A 312 -19.67 64.05 -23.34
CA ASN A 312 -19.42 63.37 -22.06
C ASN A 312 -19.74 61.86 -22.16
N VAL A 313 -18.97 61.01 -21.46
CA VAL A 313 -19.07 59.53 -21.57
C VAL A 313 -20.49 58.98 -21.35
N PRO A 314 -21.31 59.49 -20.40
CA PRO A 314 -22.70 59.04 -20.22
C PRO A 314 -23.62 59.45 -21.38
N GLU A 315 -23.38 60.58 -22.02
CA GLU A 315 -24.17 61.10 -23.15
C GLU A 315 -23.87 60.31 -24.41
N ILE A 316 -22.59 60.00 -24.64
CA ILE A 316 -22.14 59.12 -25.73
C ILE A 316 -22.86 57.76 -25.69
N GLY A 317 -23.05 57.20 -24.49
CA GLY A 317 -23.78 55.94 -24.32
C GLY A 317 -25.25 56.03 -24.74
N LYS A 318 -25.93 57.14 -24.43
CA LYS A 318 -27.32 57.39 -24.83
C LYS A 318 -27.45 57.57 -26.35
N ILE A 319 -26.67 58.49 -26.91
CA ILE A 319 -26.65 58.80 -28.36
C ILE A 319 -26.39 57.51 -29.17
N THR A 320 -25.37 56.75 -28.81
CA THR A 320 -25.00 55.51 -29.53
C THR A 320 -26.09 54.43 -29.42
N GLY A 321 -26.77 54.33 -28.27
CA GLY A 321 -27.87 53.36 -28.09
C GLY A 321 -29.13 53.73 -28.90
N GLU A 322 -29.46 55.02 -28.95
CA GLU A 322 -30.59 55.54 -29.73
C GLU A 322 -30.33 55.46 -31.25
N GLU A 323 -29.13 55.85 -31.69
CA GLU A 323 -28.71 55.68 -33.09
C GLU A 323 -28.76 54.20 -33.51
N TRP A 324 -28.20 53.26 -32.72
CA TRP A 324 -28.26 51.83 -33.04
C TRP A 324 -29.70 51.28 -33.06
N LYS A 325 -30.59 51.76 -32.18
CA LYS A 325 -32.00 51.34 -32.19
C LYS A 325 -32.68 51.78 -33.49
N ASN A 326 -32.37 52.96 -33.99
CA ASN A 326 -32.97 53.55 -35.19
C ASN A 326 -32.27 53.15 -36.51
N MET A 327 -31.07 52.56 -36.47
CA MET A 327 -30.38 52.02 -37.65
C MET A 327 -31.15 50.86 -38.29
N THR A 328 -31.20 50.85 -39.62
CA THR A 328 -31.77 49.76 -40.43
C THR A 328 -30.88 48.52 -40.41
N GLU A 329 -31.45 47.34 -40.71
CA GLU A 329 -30.70 46.08 -40.82
C GLU A 329 -29.56 46.17 -41.84
N ALA A 330 -29.76 46.85 -42.96
CA ALA A 330 -28.72 47.10 -43.96
C ALA A 330 -27.51 47.88 -43.40
N GLN A 331 -27.75 48.80 -42.46
CA GLN A 331 -26.68 49.56 -41.76
C GLN A 331 -26.05 48.75 -40.61
N LYS A 332 -26.76 47.77 -40.05
CA LYS A 332 -26.25 46.86 -39.00
C LYS A 332 -25.44 45.69 -39.57
N ALA A 333 -25.77 45.23 -40.77
CA ALA A 333 -25.16 44.07 -41.42
C ALA A 333 -23.61 44.10 -41.53
N PRO A 334 -22.93 45.24 -41.75
CA PRO A 334 -21.46 45.30 -41.68
C PRO A 334 -20.91 44.94 -40.29
N TYR A 335 -21.50 45.52 -39.24
CA TYR A 335 -21.10 45.30 -37.85
C TYR A 335 -21.42 43.87 -37.38
N GLU A 336 -22.54 43.30 -37.83
CA GLU A 336 -22.89 41.91 -37.59
C GLU A 336 -21.92 40.94 -38.27
N LYS A 337 -21.51 41.21 -39.51
CA LYS A 337 -20.45 40.43 -40.20
C LYS A 337 -19.12 40.49 -39.44
N VAL A 338 -18.74 41.66 -38.91
CA VAL A 338 -17.52 41.81 -38.09
C VAL A 338 -17.63 41.05 -36.76
N ALA A 339 -18.74 41.19 -36.04
CA ALA A 339 -18.99 40.47 -34.79
C ALA A 339 -19.04 38.95 -35.00
N ARG A 340 -19.60 38.47 -36.12
CA ARG A 340 -19.60 37.05 -36.47
C ARG A 340 -18.18 36.51 -36.71
N LYS A 341 -17.36 37.23 -37.49
CA LYS A 341 -15.94 36.89 -37.67
C LYS A 341 -15.16 36.87 -36.35
N GLN A 342 -15.37 37.87 -35.48
CA GLN A 342 -14.75 37.90 -34.15
C GLN A 342 -15.20 36.71 -33.27
N LYS A 343 -16.46 36.26 -33.40
CA LYS A 343 -16.97 35.07 -32.71
C LYS A 343 -16.36 33.77 -33.23
N GLU A 344 -16.27 33.61 -34.55
CA GLU A 344 -15.62 32.46 -35.20
C GLU A 344 -14.14 32.37 -34.78
N GLU A 345 -13.42 33.50 -34.76
CA GLU A 345 -12.02 33.58 -34.34
C GLU A 345 -11.83 33.28 -32.84
N TYR A 346 -12.68 33.83 -31.98
CA TYR A 346 -12.67 33.50 -30.55
C TYR A 346 -12.96 32.01 -30.29
N GLN A 347 -13.85 31.37 -31.06
CA GLN A 347 -14.13 29.95 -30.94
C GLN A 347 -12.88 29.11 -31.23
N LYS A 348 -12.17 29.40 -32.34
CA LYS A 348 -10.89 28.75 -32.67
C LYS A 348 -9.84 28.95 -31.59
N GLN A 349 -9.67 30.19 -31.09
CA GLN A 349 -8.71 30.48 -30.02
C GLN A 349 -9.07 29.76 -28.72
N MET A 350 -10.36 29.62 -28.39
CA MET A 350 -10.83 28.87 -27.23
C MET A 350 -10.65 27.36 -27.37
N GLU A 351 -10.74 26.82 -28.58
CA GLU A 351 -10.45 25.40 -28.87
C GLU A 351 -8.96 25.10 -28.71
N VAL A 352 -8.08 25.92 -29.28
CA VAL A 352 -6.63 25.84 -29.08
C VAL A 352 -6.25 25.98 -27.60
N TYR A 353 -6.85 26.94 -26.88
CA TYR A 353 -6.65 27.10 -25.44
C TYR A 353 -7.08 25.84 -24.65
N LYS A 354 -8.24 25.24 -24.98
CA LYS A 354 -8.69 23.99 -24.34
C LYS A 354 -7.74 22.83 -24.62
N GLN A 355 -7.32 22.65 -25.87
CA GLN A 355 -6.37 21.60 -26.27
C GLN A 355 -5.04 21.75 -25.52
N LYS A 356 -4.46 22.96 -25.52
CA LYS A 356 -3.23 23.25 -24.77
C LYS A 356 -3.39 23.01 -23.27
N LYS A 357 -4.55 23.31 -22.67
CA LYS A 357 -4.81 23.05 -21.25
C LYS A 357 -4.92 21.55 -20.93
N ILE A 358 -5.46 20.76 -21.86
CA ILE A 358 -5.52 19.29 -21.74
C ILE A 358 -4.11 18.69 -21.89
N GLU A 359 -3.32 19.19 -22.84
CA GLU A 359 -1.92 18.76 -23.04
C GLU A 359 -1.02 19.13 -21.85
N GLU A 360 -1.16 20.35 -21.31
CA GLU A 360 -0.47 20.80 -20.09
C GLU A 360 -0.85 19.93 -18.88
N ALA A 361 -2.15 19.64 -18.69
CA ALA A 361 -2.61 18.74 -17.64
C ALA A 361 -2.04 17.31 -17.80
N ALA A 362 -2.01 16.79 -19.02
CA ALA A 362 -1.42 15.47 -19.32
C ALA A 362 0.11 15.43 -19.20
N SER A 363 0.81 16.57 -19.36
CA SER A 363 2.24 16.68 -19.06
C SER A 363 2.49 16.64 -17.56
N LEU A 364 1.73 17.43 -16.80
CA LEU A 364 1.81 17.46 -15.33
C LEU A 364 1.48 16.09 -14.71
N GLU A 365 0.47 15.39 -15.23
CA GLU A 365 0.14 14.03 -14.80
C GLU A 365 1.30 13.05 -15.02
N LYS A 366 1.96 13.10 -16.20
CA LYS A 366 3.15 12.28 -16.49
C LYS A 366 4.33 12.62 -15.60
N GLU A 367 4.61 13.91 -15.39
CA GLU A 367 5.69 14.38 -14.50
C GLU A 367 5.45 13.93 -13.05
N GLU A 368 4.20 13.98 -12.58
CA GLU A 368 3.81 13.42 -11.29
C GLU A 368 3.98 11.89 -11.22
N GLU A 369 3.59 11.15 -12.25
CA GLU A 369 3.80 9.70 -12.33
C GLU A 369 5.28 9.32 -12.33
N GLU A 370 6.12 10.03 -13.08
CA GLU A 370 7.56 9.83 -13.08
C GLU A 370 8.19 10.12 -11.71
N HIS A 371 7.80 11.23 -11.07
CA HIS A 371 8.22 11.53 -9.71
C HIS A 371 7.75 10.45 -8.71
N LYS A 372 6.48 9.99 -8.78
CA LYS A 372 5.97 8.88 -7.96
C LYS A 372 6.75 7.58 -8.20
N LYS A 373 7.18 7.30 -9.43
CA LYS A 373 8.00 6.15 -9.82
C LYS A 373 9.43 6.23 -9.26
N ILE A 374 10.05 7.42 -9.27
CA ILE A 374 11.35 7.66 -8.63
C ILE A 374 11.24 7.44 -7.12
N MET A 375 10.26 8.06 -6.45
CA MET A 375 10.02 7.88 -5.01
C MET A 375 9.82 6.40 -4.64
N LYS A 376 9.07 5.63 -5.45
CA LYS A 376 8.91 4.17 -5.26
C LYS A 376 10.22 3.41 -5.40
N GLN A 377 11.09 3.78 -6.34
CA GLN A 377 12.42 3.16 -6.48
C GLN A 377 13.31 3.47 -5.28
N GLU A 378 13.32 4.70 -4.77
CA GLU A 378 14.08 5.09 -3.59
C GLU A 378 13.62 4.35 -2.33
N ALA A 379 12.30 4.26 -2.10
CA ALA A 379 11.72 3.50 -0.99
C ALA A 379 12.13 2.02 -1.05
N LEU A 380 12.09 1.39 -2.23
CA LEU A 380 12.55 0.01 -2.42
C LEU A 380 14.06 -0.15 -2.20
N GLN A 381 14.89 0.85 -2.55
CA GLN A 381 16.31 0.83 -2.23
C GLN A 381 16.58 0.96 -0.72
N LEU A 382 15.85 1.82 -0.02
CA LEU A 382 15.94 1.96 1.44
C LEU A 382 15.54 0.68 2.16
N LEU A 383 14.46 0.03 1.71
CA LEU A 383 14.01 -1.25 2.27
C LEU A 383 15.05 -2.36 2.04
N LYS A 384 15.60 -2.48 0.83
CA LYS A 384 16.73 -3.42 0.55
C LYS A 384 17.99 -3.12 1.39
N LYS A 385 18.27 -1.84 1.71
CA LYS A 385 19.37 -1.46 2.63
C LYS A 385 19.05 -1.91 4.06
N LYS A 386 17.81 -1.74 4.52
CA LYS A 386 17.34 -2.20 5.84
C LYS A 386 17.41 -3.72 5.98
N GLU A 387 16.89 -4.48 5.01
CA GLU A 387 16.99 -5.95 4.99
C GLU A 387 18.44 -6.45 5.03
N LYS A 388 19.36 -5.79 4.32
CA LYS A 388 20.79 -6.10 4.39
C LYS A 388 21.36 -5.83 5.79
N ALA A 389 21.01 -4.70 6.41
CA ALA A 389 21.43 -4.38 7.77
C ALA A 389 20.86 -5.39 8.78
N ASP A 390 19.58 -5.72 8.70
CA ASP A 390 18.92 -6.70 9.58
C ASP A 390 19.50 -8.11 9.40
N ASN A 391 19.83 -8.52 8.18
CA ASN A 391 20.56 -9.78 7.93
C ASN A 391 21.99 -9.76 8.49
N ILE A 392 22.71 -8.64 8.41
CA ILE A 392 24.04 -8.49 9.04
C ILE A 392 23.92 -8.56 10.56
N ILE A 393 22.92 -7.91 11.17
CA ILE A 393 22.63 -7.95 12.60
C ILE A 393 22.25 -9.37 13.03
N LYS A 394 21.40 -10.07 12.27
CA LYS A 394 21.03 -11.47 12.51
C LYS A 394 22.26 -12.38 12.44
N LYS A 395 23.07 -12.27 11.38
CA LYS A 395 24.30 -13.06 11.20
C LYS A 395 25.34 -12.79 12.29
N THR A 396 25.49 -11.55 12.78
CA THR A 396 26.36 -11.25 13.92
C THR A 396 25.81 -11.79 15.24
N LYS A 397 24.48 -11.74 15.47
CA LYS A 397 23.83 -12.39 16.62
C LYS A 397 24.02 -13.92 16.59
N GLU A 398 23.77 -14.56 15.46
CA GLU A 398 23.98 -16.01 15.27
C GLU A 398 25.45 -16.40 15.47
N ASN A 399 26.41 -15.64 14.92
CA ASN A 399 27.83 -15.92 15.09
C ASN A 399 28.27 -15.73 16.55
N ARG A 400 27.70 -14.75 17.27
CA ARG A 400 27.89 -14.58 18.72
C ARG A 400 27.28 -15.72 19.53
N GLN A 401 26.14 -16.27 19.11
CA GLN A 401 25.52 -17.44 19.73
C GLN A 401 26.33 -18.73 19.48
N LYS A 402 26.78 -18.97 18.24
CA LYS A 402 27.68 -20.09 17.91
C LYS A 402 28.96 -20.03 18.72
N LYS A 403 29.63 -18.87 18.77
CA LYS A 403 30.82 -18.66 19.61
C LYS A 403 30.54 -18.83 21.11
N LYS A 404 29.28 -18.67 21.56
CA LYS A 404 28.87 -18.96 22.94
C LYS A 404 28.66 -20.46 23.17
N GLN A 405 28.15 -21.21 22.18
CA GLN A 405 28.01 -22.68 22.22
C GLN A 405 29.36 -23.39 22.08
N GLU A 406 30.25 -22.91 21.21
CA GLU A 406 31.64 -23.37 21.05
C GLU A 406 32.52 -23.06 22.28
N ASN A 407 32.14 -22.05 23.06
CA ASN A 407 32.70 -21.78 24.39
C ASN A 407 31.93 -22.49 25.53
N ALA A 408 30.93 -23.33 25.23
CA ALA A 408 30.11 -24.04 26.22
C ALA A 408 30.43 -25.53 26.35
N ASP A 409 31.49 -26.02 25.70
CA ASP A 409 32.08 -27.33 26.03
C ASP A 409 32.38 -27.37 27.55
N PRO A 410 31.76 -28.30 28.31
CA PRO A 410 31.96 -28.40 29.75
C PRO A 410 33.42 -28.66 30.16
N ASN A 411 34.19 -29.33 29.29
CA ASN A 411 35.58 -29.71 29.54
C ASN A 411 36.60 -28.64 29.10
N ARG A 412 36.14 -27.56 28.46
CA ARG A 412 37.04 -26.48 28.05
C ARG A 412 37.49 -25.66 29.27
N PRO A 413 38.81 -25.50 29.52
CA PRO A 413 39.32 -24.70 30.61
C PRO A 413 38.75 -23.26 30.58
N LYS A 414 38.46 -22.71 31.76
CA LYS A 414 37.92 -21.34 31.90
C LYS A 414 39.05 -20.36 32.16
N ARG A 415 39.05 -19.23 31.43
CA ARG A 415 40.06 -18.17 31.64
C ARG A 415 40.00 -17.67 33.10
N PRO A 416 41.13 -17.66 33.83
CA PRO A 416 41.19 -17.17 35.20
C PRO A 416 41.05 -15.65 35.24
N ALA A 417 40.86 -15.11 36.44
CA ALA A 417 40.76 -13.67 36.63
C ALA A 417 42.09 -12.97 36.28
N SER A 418 42.03 -12.05 35.31
CA SER A 418 43.14 -11.13 34.98
C SER A 418 43.52 -10.26 36.19
N SER A 419 44.72 -9.68 36.19
CA SER A 419 45.21 -8.77 37.24
C SER A 419 44.24 -7.62 37.55
N PHE A 420 43.66 -7.01 36.51
CA PHE A 420 42.61 -6.00 36.66
C PHE A 420 41.33 -6.56 37.31
N LEU A 421 40.96 -7.82 37.03
CA LEU A 421 39.78 -8.46 37.65
C LEU A 421 40.02 -8.83 39.12
N LEU A 422 41.24 -9.23 39.49
CA LEU A 422 41.64 -9.44 40.88
C LEU A 422 41.59 -8.12 41.66
N PHE A 423 42.22 -7.07 41.12
CA PHE A 423 42.13 -5.72 41.66
C PHE A 423 40.67 -5.22 41.73
N SER A 424 39.88 -5.42 40.68
CA SER A 424 38.49 -4.97 40.61
C SER A 424 37.59 -5.62 41.66
N LYS A 425 37.89 -6.84 42.10
CA LYS A 425 37.19 -7.47 43.24
C LYS A 425 37.52 -6.78 44.55
N GLU A 426 38.80 -6.51 44.80
CA GLU A 426 39.27 -5.87 46.05
C GLU A 426 38.83 -4.40 46.12
N ALA A 427 39.07 -3.63 45.06
CA ALA A 427 38.64 -2.24 44.95
C ALA A 427 37.10 -2.11 44.98
N ARG A 428 36.35 -3.10 44.46
CA ARG A 428 34.88 -3.16 44.62
C ARG A 428 34.47 -3.33 46.08
N LYS A 429 35.15 -4.21 46.83
CA LYS A 429 34.86 -4.43 48.25
C LYS A 429 35.09 -3.14 49.04
N GLN A 430 36.28 -2.55 48.90
CA GLN A 430 36.63 -1.28 49.55
C GLN A 430 35.65 -0.15 49.19
N LEU A 431 35.32 0.04 47.92
CA LEU A 431 34.38 1.08 47.49
C LEU A 431 32.93 0.84 47.93
N LEU A 432 32.54 -0.40 48.20
CA LEU A 432 31.21 -0.73 48.74
C LEU A 432 31.13 -0.49 50.25
N GLU A 433 32.24 -0.71 50.97
CA GLU A 433 32.41 -0.37 52.39
C GLU A 433 32.50 1.14 52.60
N GLU A 434 33.27 1.86 51.76
CA GLU A 434 33.36 3.33 51.76
C GLU A 434 32.02 4.01 51.38
N ARG A 435 31.23 3.40 50.49
CA ARG A 435 30.02 4.01 49.89
C ARG A 435 28.87 3.01 49.73
N PRO A 436 28.20 2.61 50.82
CA PRO A 436 27.02 1.76 50.74
C PRO A 436 25.92 2.41 49.87
N GLY A 437 25.35 1.63 48.95
CA GLY A 437 24.28 2.08 48.05
C GLY A 437 24.73 2.67 46.70
N ILE A 438 26.03 2.75 46.40
CA ILE A 438 26.51 3.22 45.10
C ILE A 438 26.10 2.29 43.94
N ASN A 439 25.66 2.88 42.82
CA ASN A 439 25.31 2.12 41.61
C ASN A 439 26.53 1.37 41.05
N ASN A 440 26.35 0.09 40.69
CA ASN A 440 27.36 -0.78 40.09
C ASN A 440 28.04 -0.18 38.85
N SER A 441 27.33 0.65 38.06
CA SER A 441 27.92 1.38 36.93
C SER A 441 28.97 2.40 37.39
N SER A 442 28.61 3.26 38.35
CA SER A 442 29.49 4.26 38.95
C SER A 442 30.67 3.63 39.67
N LEU A 443 30.44 2.52 40.38
CA LEU A 443 31.49 1.75 41.06
C LEU A 443 32.47 1.10 40.07
N ASN A 444 32.01 0.55 38.93
CA ASN A 444 32.91 0.07 37.87
C ASN A 444 33.76 1.19 37.26
N ALA A 445 33.18 2.38 37.06
CA ALA A 445 33.92 3.55 36.58
C ALA A 445 35.01 3.96 37.59
N LEU A 446 34.67 4.03 38.87
CA LEU A 446 35.59 4.42 39.95
C LEU A 446 36.73 3.40 40.16
N ILE A 447 36.46 2.10 40.02
CA ILE A 447 37.50 1.05 39.97
C ILE A 447 38.43 1.23 38.78
N SER A 448 37.87 1.58 37.60
CA SER A 448 38.67 1.79 36.39
C SER A 448 39.56 3.03 36.49
N VAL A 449 39.16 4.02 37.30
CA VAL A 449 39.98 5.18 37.67
C VAL A 449 41.07 4.76 38.67
N LYS A 450 40.72 4.14 39.81
CA LYS A 450 41.72 3.66 40.80
C LYS A 450 42.80 2.76 40.14
N TRP A 451 42.45 1.91 39.17
CA TRP A 451 43.43 1.07 38.42
C TRP A 451 44.38 1.89 37.51
N LYS A 452 43.92 2.99 36.93
CA LYS A 452 44.75 3.91 36.12
C LYS A 452 45.65 4.79 36.99
N GLU A 453 45.29 4.98 38.26
CA GLU A 453 46.05 5.76 39.24
C GLU A 453 47.12 4.92 39.95
N LEU A 454 46.95 3.60 40.09
CA LEU A 454 47.99 2.70 40.61
C LEU A 454 49.34 2.93 39.91
N SER A 455 50.42 2.93 40.67
CA SER A 455 51.78 2.97 40.15
C SER A 455 52.12 1.75 39.28
N GLY A 456 53.21 1.84 38.49
CA GLY A 456 53.69 0.73 37.68
C GLY A 456 54.01 -0.53 38.52
N GLU A 457 54.61 -0.31 39.69
CA GLU A 457 55.01 -1.36 40.64
C GLU A 457 53.79 -2.06 41.26
N GLU A 458 52.78 -1.32 41.69
CA GLU A 458 51.54 -1.90 42.21
C GLU A 458 50.79 -2.71 41.15
N ARG A 459 50.71 -2.20 39.91
CA ARG A 459 50.14 -2.96 38.78
C ARG A 459 50.97 -4.21 38.50
N GLN A 460 52.30 -4.15 38.62
CA GLN A 460 53.18 -5.31 38.48
C GLN A 460 52.95 -6.34 39.58
N ALA A 461 52.69 -5.93 40.83
CA ALA A 461 52.30 -6.83 41.90
C ALA A 461 50.96 -7.53 41.60
N TRP A 462 49.97 -6.83 41.04
CA TRP A 462 48.71 -7.46 40.59
C TRP A 462 48.90 -8.37 39.37
N ASN A 463 49.83 -8.05 38.46
CA ASN A 463 50.22 -8.93 37.35
C ASN A 463 50.90 -10.20 37.87
N ALA A 464 51.81 -10.09 38.84
CA ALA A 464 52.44 -11.24 39.48
C ALA A 464 51.42 -12.15 40.19
N LYS A 465 50.42 -11.58 40.89
CA LYS A 465 49.31 -12.34 41.48
C LYS A 465 48.46 -13.09 40.44
N ALA A 466 48.29 -12.56 39.22
CA ALA A 466 47.53 -13.19 38.15
C ALA A 466 48.35 -14.19 37.30
N ALA A 467 49.67 -14.02 37.25
CA ALA A 467 50.59 -14.82 36.43
C ALA A 467 50.50 -16.34 36.66
N PRO A 468 50.53 -16.89 37.90
CA PRO A 468 50.51 -18.35 38.10
C PRO A 468 49.19 -18.97 37.63
N ALA A 469 48.05 -18.30 37.89
CA ALA A 469 46.75 -18.77 37.42
C ALA A 469 46.65 -18.75 35.88
N MET A 470 47.15 -17.68 35.24
CA MET A 470 47.21 -17.59 33.77
C MET A 470 48.16 -18.63 33.15
N ALA A 471 49.26 -18.98 33.83
CA ALA A 471 50.19 -20.03 33.39
C ALA A 471 49.56 -21.43 33.50
N ALA A 472 48.88 -21.74 34.62
CA ALA A 472 48.11 -22.98 34.78
C ALA A 472 47.05 -23.12 33.69
N TYR A 473 46.24 -22.08 33.47
CA TYR A 473 45.25 -22.05 32.39
C TYR A 473 45.84 -22.24 30.99
N LYS A 474 47.03 -21.68 30.73
CA LYS A 474 47.72 -21.87 29.44
C LYS A 474 48.07 -23.35 29.25
N LYS A 475 48.62 -24.00 30.28
CA LYS A 475 48.94 -25.43 30.27
C LYS A 475 47.70 -26.31 30.09
N GLU A 476 46.63 -26.05 30.85
CA GLU A 476 45.33 -26.74 30.71
C GLU A 476 44.74 -26.58 29.31
N MET A 477 44.85 -25.40 28.70
CA MET A 477 44.41 -25.16 27.32
C MET A 477 45.24 -25.91 26.29
N GLU A 478 46.57 -26.00 26.47
CA GLU A 478 47.45 -26.77 25.60
C GLU A 478 47.10 -28.27 25.68
N GLU A 479 46.91 -28.81 26.89
CA GLU A 479 46.45 -30.18 27.14
C GLU A 479 45.07 -30.44 26.52
N TYR A 480 44.10 -29.54 26.69
CA TYR A 480 42.78 -29.61 26.06
C TYR A 480 42.85 -29.59 24.52
N THR A 481 43.68 -28.72 23.92
CA THR A 481 43.85 -28.70 22.46
C THR A 481 44.51 -29.99 21.93
N LYS A 482 45.45 -30.57 22.69
CA LYS A 482 46.06 -31.84 22.37
C LYS A 482 45.05 -32.99 22.43
N ALA A 483 44.22 -33.04 23.50
CA ALA A 483 43.17 -34.03 23.66
C ALA A 483 42.12 -33.98 22.55
N GLN A 484 41.70 -32.77 22.13
CA GLN A 484 40.82 -32.58 20.97
C GLN A 484 41.46 -33.12 19.68
N SER A 485 42.74 -32.85 19.45
CA SER A 485 43.45 -33.31 18.23
C SER A 485 43.72 -34.83 18.17
N SER A 486 43.65 -35.53 19.31
CA SER A 486 43.83 -36.99 19.39
C SER A 486 42.53 -37.80 19.31
N SER A 487 41.38 -37.13 19.10
CA SER A 487 40.05 -37.75 19.15
C SER A 487 39.27 -37.65 17.82
N ASP A 488 39.94 -37.32 16.72
CA ASP A 488 39.39 -37.01 15.37
C ASP A 488 40.08 -37.87 14.28
#